data_AF-A0A536VXC4-F1
#
_entry.id   AF-A0A536VXC4-F1
#
_cell.length_a   1.000
_cell.length_b   1.000
_cell.length_c   1.000
_cell.angle_alpha   90.00
_cell.angle_beta   90.00
_cell.angle_gamma   90.00
#
_symmetry.space_group_name_H-M   'P 1'
#
loop_
_entity.id
_entity.type
_entity.pdbx_description
1 polymer ?
#
loop_
_entity_poly.entity_id
_entity_poly.type
_entity_poly.pdbx_seq_one_letter_code
_entity_poly.pdbx_strand_id
1 'polypeptide(L)'
;MSPAYDSSTGKFYVYLALGTGDREEPLETQYPYTNPVLNRFYVFADDLTSTAKADLDNSTGMSDFTATTSCATSMVLPGSGKSGWFMDLDAHGRGEQTVTSAVIVGGFVAFSTNRAIPKSANACAPLGEARGYAVNLLNASGVIGAQPKTCGGDRSGLFAGGGLPPSPVVADVDIDGQIIKIGIGVVNLQGGASAGIQSEQVFNLPPQRRTRVYWRQEGDN
;
A
#
# COMPACT_ATOMS: atom_id res chain seq x y z
N MET A 1 -10.76 11.79 -2.69
CA MET A 1 -9.80 11.52 -3.79
C MET A 1 -10.44 12.09 -5.04
N SER A 2 -9.74 12.91 -5.83
CA SER A 2 -10.28 13.28 -7.14
C SER A 2 -10.09 12.07 -8.05
N PRO A 3 -11.11 11.62 -8.81
CA PRO A 3 -10.94 10.51 -9.73
C PRO A 3 -9.85 10.85 -10.76
N ALA A 4 -9.10 9.84 -11.18
CA ALA A 4 -8.21 9.95 -12.33
C ALA A 4 -9.05 10.06 -13.60
N TYR A 5 -8.66 10.91 -14.53
CA TYR A 5 -9.42 11.17 -15.74
C TYR A 5 -8.62 10.75 -16.96
N ASP A 6 -9.21 9.89 -17.79
CA ASP A 6 -8.68 9.59 -19.10
C ASP A 6 -9.31 10.54 -20.13
N SER A 7 -8.54 11.51 -20.61
CA SER A 7 -9.02 12.49 -21.58
C SER A 7 -9.31 11.90 -22.96
N SER A 8 -8.77 10.73 -23.29
CA SER A 8 -9.00 10.08 -24.58
C SER A 8 -10.37 9.41 -24.65
N THR A 9 -10.83 8.87 -23.52
CA THR A 9 -12.12 8.16 -23.41
C THR A 9 -13.19 8.96 -22.67
N GLY A 10 -12.82 10.04 -22.00
CA GLY A 10 -13.73 10.85 -21.17
C GLY A 10 -14.14 10.18 -19.86
N LYS A 11 -13.41 9.14 -19.43
CA LYS A 11 -13.77 8.30 -18.28
C LYS A 11 -13.10 8.74 -16.98
N PHE A 12 -13.80 8.52 -15.88
CA PHE A 12 -13.31 8.74 -14.52
C PHE A 12 -13.03 7.42 -13.81
N TYR A 13 -11.90 7.37 -13.13
CA TYR A 13 -11.40 6.21 -12.42
C TYR A 13 -11.15 6.51 -10.95
N VAL A 14 -11.37 5.53 -10.09
CA VAL A 14 -10.98 5.58 -8.67
C VAL A 14 -9.92 4.52 -8.41
N TYR A 15 -8.84 4.89 -7.74
CA TYR A 15 -7.85 3.90 -7.31
C TYR A 15 -8.23 3.28 -5.98
N LEU A 16 -8.33 1.95 -5.96
CA LEU A 16 -8.52 1.13 -4.78
C LEU A 16 -7.21 0.43 -4.45
N ALA A 17 -6.78 0.55 -3.21
CA ALA A 17 -5.61 -0.16 -2.68
C ALA A 17 -6.09 -1.23 -1.71
N LEU A 18 -5.77 -2.49 -2.00
CA LEU A 18 -6.32 -3.66 -1.32
C LEU A 18 -5.18 -4.61 -0.99
N GLY A 19 -5.10 -5.08 0.25
CA GLY A 19 -4.15 -6.11 0.64
C GLY A 19 -4.88 -7.31 1.20
N THR A 20 -4.41 -8.51 0.89
CA THR A 20 -4.94 -9.74 1.48
C THR A 20 -4.16 -10.11 2.73
N GLY A 21 -4.87 -10.73 3.67
CA GLY A 21 -4.32 -11.17 4.94
C GLY A 21 -5.43 -11.44 5.96
N ASP A 22 -5.05 -12.13 7.01
CA ASP A 22 -5.84 -12.36 8.22
C ASP A 22 -5.09 -11.76 9.41
N ARG A 23 -5.58 -10.62 9.89
CA ARG A 23 -4.95 -9.89 11.00
C ARG A 23 -5.16 -10.62 12.34
N GLU A 24 -6.18 -11.45 12.44
CA GLU A 24 -6.58 -12.15 13.64
C GLU A 24 -5.79 -13.46 13.83
N GLU A 25 -5.18 -13.97 12.75
CA GLU A 25 -4.33 -15.16 12.75
C GLU A 25 -2.87 -14.94 12.28
N PRO A 26 -2.10 -13.97 12.82
CA PRO A 26 -0.81 -13.61 12.23
C PRO A 26 0.40 -14.46 12.66
N LEU A 27 0.20 -15.45 13.52
CA LEU A 27 1.31 -16.15 14.20
C LEU A 27 1.80 -17.40 13.46
N GLU A 28 3.01 -17.86 13.82
CA GLU A 28 3.66 -19.03 13.20
C GLU A 28 2.83 -20.32 13.29
N THR A 29 2.04 -20.47 14.36
CA THR A 29 1.16 -21.63 14.58
C THR A 29 -0.16 -21.53 13.83
N GLN A 30 -0.43 -20.40 13.17
CA GLN A 30 -1.68 -20.11 12.50
C GLN A 30 -1.48 -20.02 10.99
N TYR A 31 -2.61 -20.07 10.27
CA TYR A 31 -2.64 -19.73 8.86
C TYR A 31 -2.38 -18.22 8.69
N PRO A 32 -1.64 -17.73 7.67
CA PRO A 32 -1.14 -18.44 6.49
C PRO A 32 0.26 -19.02 6.67
N TYR A 33 0.83 -18.99 7.89
CA TYR A 33 2.16 -19.56 8.10
C TYR A 33 2.14 -21.08 8.11
N THR A 34 1.24 -21.77 8.81
CA THR A 34 1.24 -23.26 8.88
C THR A 34 0.74 -23.93 7.60
N ASN A 35 -0.30 -23.36 6.99
CA ASN A 35 -0.82 -23.74 5.68
C ASN A 35 -0.51 -22.58 4.72
N PRO A 36 0.55 -22.70 3.88
CA PRO A 36 1.07 -21.56 3.15
C PRO A 36 0.02 -20.98 2.22
N VAL A 37 -0.30 -19.70 2.42
CA VAL A 37 -1.03 -18.91 1.44
C VAL A 37 -0.22 -17.71 1.01
N LEU A 38 -0.23 -17.51 -0.30
CA LEU A 38 0.35 -16.38 -0.97
C LEU A 38 -0.60 -15.19 -0.85
N ASN A 39 -0.24 -14.24 0.00
CA ASN A 39 -0.96 -12.98 0.05
C ASN A 39 -0.43 -12.02 -1.00
N ARG A 40 -1.28 -11.07 -1.38
CA ARG A 40 -1.01 -10.07 -2.41
C ARG A 40 -1.44 -8.70 -1.96
N PHE A 41 -0.81 -7.71 -2.55
CA PHE A 41 -1.27 -6.34 -2.51
C PHE A 41 -1.64 -5.89 -3.93
N TYR A 42 -2.77 -5.20 -4.06
CA TYR A 42 -3.36 -4.78 -5.32
C TYR A 42 -3.58 -3.27 -5.31
N VAL A 43 -3.34 -2.64 -6.46
CA VAL A 43 -3.90 -1.34 -6.81
C VAL A 43 -4.77 -1.53 -8.04
N PHE A 44 -6.06 -1.24 -7.91
CA PHE A 44 -7.05 -1.38 -8.96
C PHE A 44 -7.58 0.02 -9.36
N ALA A 45 -7.55 0.33 -10.65
CA ALA A 45 -8.15 1.51 -11.24
C ALA A 45 -9.58 1.17 -11.68
N ASP A 46 -10.53 1.46 -10.80
CA ASP A 46 -11.95 1.17 -11.00
C ASP A 46 -12.60 2.20 -11.93
N ASP A 47 -13.13 1.73 -13.06
CA ASP A 47 -13.95 2.54 -13.97
C ASP A 47 -15.37 2.61 -13.42
N LEU A 48 -15.76 3.78 -12.89
CA LEU A 48 -17.06 3.98 -12.24
C LEU A 48 -18.26 3.80 -13.19
N THR A 49 -18.02 3.71 -14.50
CA THR A 49 -19.06 3.46 -15.51
C THR A 49 -19.19 1.98 -15.86
N SER A 50 -18.22 1.16 -15.46
CA SER A 50 -18.20 -0.27 -15.72
C SER A 50 -19.01 -1.02 -14.68
N THR A 51 -19.81 -1.99 -15.13
CA THR A 51 -20.48 -2.98 -14.26
C THR A 51 -19.90 -4.39 -14.42
N ALA A 52 -18.85 -4.52 -15.24
CA ALA A 52 -18.19 -5.79 -15.46
C ALA A 52 -17.44 -6.24 -14.20
N LYS A 53 -17.49 -7.54 -13.92
CA LYS A 53 -16.69 -8.12 -12.83
C LYS A 53 -15.21 -8.07 -13.21
N ALA A 54 -14.39 -7.52 -12.31
CA ALA A 54 -12.94 -7.54 -12.44
C ALA A 54 -12.37 -8.78 -11.74
N ASP A 55 -11.53 -9.53 -12.45
CA ASP A 55 -10.67 -10.56 -11.87
C ASP A 55 -9.30 -9.92 -11.60
N LEU A 56 -8.98 -9.71 -10.32
CA LEU A 56 -7.75 -9.04 -9.91
C LEU A 56 -6.51 -9.96 -9.96
N ASP A 57 -6.71 -11.28 -10.06
CA ASP A 57 -5.63 -12.25 -10.16
C ASP A 57 -5.25 -12.58 -11.61
N ASN A 58 -6.02 -12.06 -12.58
CA ASN A 58 -5.73 -12.23 -13.99
C ASN A 58 -4.57 -11.33 -14.44
N SER A 59 -3.37 -11.90 -14.61
CA SER A 59 -2.17 -11.22 -15.12
C SER A 59 -2.28 -10.70 -16.57
N THR A 60 -3.35 -11.03 -17.29
CA THR A 60 -3.67 -10.39 -18.57
C THR A 60 -4.33 -9.03 -18.37
N GLY A 61 -5.24 -8.91 -17.39
CA GLY A 61 -5.98 -7.68 -17.08
C GLY A 61 -5.28 -6.76 -16.07
N MET A 62 -4.41 -7.33 -15.23
CA MET A 62 -3.58 -6.66 -14.25
C MET A 62 -2.11 -6.78 -14.63
N SER A 63 -1.26 -5.89 -14.13
CA SER A 63 0.20 -6.05 -14.21
C SER A 63 0.73 -6.77 -12.98
N ASP A 64 1.49 -7.83 -13.17
CA ASP A 64 2.22 -8.51 -12.10
C ASP A 64 3.53 -7.76 -11.83
N PHE A 65 3.60 -7.08 -10.69
CA PHE A 65 4.77 -6.36 -10.20
C PHE A 65 5.37 -7.02 -8.94
N THR A 66 5.23 -8.34 -8.81
CA THR A 66 5.88 -9.13 -7.76
C THR A 66 7.40 -8.91 -7.77
N ALA A 67 8.03 -9.01 -8.94
CA ALA A 67 9.41 -8.59 -9.10
C ALA A 67 9.58 -7.07 -8.86
N THR A 68 10.70 -6.68 -8.23
CA THR A 68 11.00 -5.26 -7.96
C THR A 68 11.00 -4.44 -9.25
N THR A 69 10.20 -3.38 -9.28
CA THR A 69 10.08 -2.43 -10.40
C THR A 69 10.90 -1.16 -10.16
N SER A 70 11.22 -0.46 -11.24
CA SER A 70 12.04 0.75 -11.22
C SER A 70 11.29 1.93 -11.85
N CYS A 71 11.93 3.11 -11.89
CA CYS A 71 11.41 4.25 -12.63
C CYS A 71 11.23 3.98 -14.14
N ALA A 72 11.96 3.00 -14.71
CA ALA A 72 11.84 2.62 -16.12
C ALA A 72 10.67 1.65 -16.39
N THR A 73 10.06 1.09 -15.34
CA THR A 73 8.90 0.20 -15.49
C THR A 73 7.69 1.00 -15.96
N SER A 74 7.06 0.54 -17.04
CA SER A 74 5.84 1.13 -17.60
C SER A 74 4.76 1.31 -16.54
N MET A 75 4.17 2.50 -16.51
CA MET A 75 3.09 2.84 -15.58
C MET A 75 1.76 2.26 -16.05
N VAL A 76 0.96 1.77 -15.10
CA VAL A 76 -0.44 1.40 -15.31
C VAL A 76 -1.29 2.66 -15.16
N LEU A 77 -1.55 3.29 -16.30
CA LEU A 77 -2.41 4.46 -16.41
C LEU A 77 -3.83 4.03 -16.79
N PRO A 78 -4.86 4.80 -16.42
CA PRO A 78 -6.20 4.59 -16.97
C PRO A 78 -6.15 4.62 -18.50
N GLY A 79 -6.84 3.68 -19.15
CA GLY A 79 -6.81 3.53 -20.62
C GLY A 79 -5.60 2.75 -21.18
N SER A 80 -4.62 2.35 -20.36
CA SER A 80 -3.45 1.56 -20.80
C SER A 80 -3.75 0.10 -21.19
N GLY A 81 -5.01 -0.32 -21.14
CA GLY A 81 -5.45 -1.71 -21.31
C GLY A 81 -5.23 -2.59 -20.07
N LYS A 82 -4.65 -2.03 -19.00
CA LYS A 82 -4.51 -2.66 -17.69
C LYS A 82 -5.40 -1.96 -16.69
N SER A 83 -6.08 -2.73 -15.85
CA SER A 83 -6.99 -2.20 -14.81
C SER A 83 -6.29 -1.98 -13.47
N GLY A 84 -4.98 -2.17 -13.40
CA GLY A 84 -4.22 -2.07 -12.16
C GLY A 84 -2.98 -2.95 -12.15
N TRP A 85 -2.43 -3.13 -10.96
CA TRP A 85 -1.31 -4.03 -10.71
C TRP A 85 -1.46 -4.74 -9.38
N PHE A 86 -0.73 -5.85 -9.24
CA PHE A 86 -0.57 -6.54 -7.96
C PHE A 86 0.89 -6.89 -7.72
N MET A 87 1.21 -7.23 -6.48
CA MET A 87 2.48 -7.85 -6.09
C MET A 87 2.22 -8.93 -5.06
N ASP A 88 2.93 -10.04 -5.19
CA ASP A 88 2.96 -11.06 -4.15
C ASP A 88 3.71 -10.55 -2.91
N LEU A 89 3.26 -10.97 -1.73
CA LEU A 89 3.85 -10.70 -0.43
C LEU A 89 4.62 -11.94 0.04
N ASP A 90 5.72 -12.25 -0.65
CA ASP A 90 6.59 -13.40 -0.34
C ASP A 90 8.08 -13.07 -0.37
N ALA A 91 8.45 -11.87 -0.83
CA ALA A 91 9.83 -11.41 -0.98
C ALA A 91 10.64 -11.45 0.32
N HIS A 92 9.98 -11.35 1.49
CA HIS A 92 10.63 -11.42 2.79
C HIS A 92 10.41 -12.76 3.51
N GLY A 93 9.79 -13.72 2.84
CA GLY A 93 9.56 -15.07 3.33
C GLY A 93 8.08 -15.41 3.49
N ARG A 94 7.84 -16.64 3.95
CA ARG A 94 6.51 -17.24 4.04
C ARG A 94 5.60 -16.51 5.02
N GLY A 95 4.32 -16.42 4.65
CA GLY A 95 3.23 -16.02 5.54
C GLY A 95 3.18 -14.52 5.82
N GLU A 96 3.83 -13.69 4.98
CA GLU A 96 3.62 -12.26 5.04
C GLU A 96 2.19 -11.92 4.60
N GLN A 97 1.56 -10.98 5.29
CA GLN A 97 0.18 -10.62 5.06
C GLN A 97 -0.10 -9.18 5.41
N THR A 98 -1.04 -8.56 4.69
CA THR A 98 -1.48 -7.20 5.00
C THR A 98 -2.34 -7.22 6.26
N VAL A 99 -1.99 -6.36 7.22
CA VAL A 99 -2.70 -6.27 8.53
C VAL A 99 -3.28 -4.89 8.81
N THR A 100 -3.17 -3.98 7.84
CA THR A 100 -3.64 -2.59 7.93
C THR A 100 -4.36 -2.16 6.68
N SER A 101 -5.24 -1.16 6.79
CA SER A 101 -5.74 -0.43 5.61
C SER A 101 -4.62 0.34 4.93
N ALA A 102 -4.69 0.51 3.61
CA ALA A 102 -3.74 1.31 2.86
C ALA A 102 -4.13 2.80 2.76
N VAL A 103 -3.15 3.68 2.52
CA VAL A 103 -3.37 5.08 2.18
C VAL A 103 -2.68 5.43 0.87
N ILE A 104 -3.38 6.15 -0.02
CA ILE A 104 -2.82 6.70 -1.25
C ILE A 104 -2.56 8.19 -1.05
N VAL A 105 -1.30 8.61 -1.20
CA VAL A 105 -0.87 10.00 -0.99
C VAL A 105 0.36 10.30 -1.84
N GLY A 106 0.45 11.52 -2.39
CA GLY A 106 1.67 11.98 -3.06
C GLY A 106 2.13 11.14 -4.26
N GLY A 107 1.24 10.35 -4.88
CA GLY A 107 1.58 9.45 -5.99
C GLY A 107 2.12 8.07 -5.58
N PHE A 108 2.11 7.74 -4.29
CA PHE A 108 2.44 6.41 -3.79
C PHE A 108 1.31 5.85 -2.91
N VAL A 109 1.35 4.55 -2.67
CA VAL A 109 0.51 3.84 -1.71
C VAL A 109 1.39 3.35 -0.55
N ALA A 110 0.92 3.61 0.67
CA ALA A 110 1.52 3.08 1.89
C ALA A 110 0.56 2.12 2.59
N PHE A 111 1.11 1.02 3.07
CA PHE A 111 0.41 -0.02 3.83
C PHE A 111 1.43 -0.74 4.69
N SER A 112 0.96 -1.62 5.56
CA SER A 112 1.84 -2.39 6.42
C SER A 112 1.43 -3.85 6.49
N THR A 113 2.44 -4.68 6.66
CA THR A 113 2.32 -6.14 6.74
C THR A 113 2.84 -6.63 8.09
N ASN A 114 2.38 -7.82 8.47
CA ASN A 114 3.01 -8.66 9.46
C ASN A 114 3.43 -9.98 8.81
N ARG A 115 4.55 -10.53 9.26
CA ARG A 115 4.99 -11.87 8.90
C ARG A 115 5.41 -12.60 10.17
N ALA A 116 4.91 -13.81 10.39
CA ALA A 116 5.40 -14.64 11.49
C ALA A 116 6.91 -14.93 11.33
N ILE A 117 7.66 -14.79 12.42
CA ILE A 117 9.08 -15.17 12.49
C ILE A 117 9.17 -16.42 13.35
N PRO A 118 9.89 -17.47 12.93
CA PRO A 118 10.16 -18.62 13.78
C PRO A 118 10.84 -18.23 15.09
N LYS A 119 10.41 -18.82 16.19
CA LYS A 119 11.09 -18.64 17.48
C LYS A 119 12.55 -19.13 17.42
N SER A 120 13.48 -18.35 17.99
CA SER A 120 14.82 -18.85 18.28
C SER A 120 14.85 -19.54 19.65
N ALA A 121 15.77 -20.49 19.84
CA ALA A 121 15.93 -21.16 21.13
C ALA A 121 16.24 -20.12 22.22
N ASN A 122 15.50 -20.19 23.34
CA ASN A 122 15.61 -19.29 24.50
C ASN A 122 15.12 -17.84 24.30
N ALA A 123 14.40 -17.53 23.23
CA ALA A 123 13.69 -16.25 23.07
C ALA A 123 12.21 -16.37 23.45
N CYS A 124 11.62 -15.26 23.92
CA CYS A 124 10.17 -15.11 23.96
C CYS A 124 9.60 -15.21 22.54
N ALA A 125 8.35 -15.68 22.41
CA ALA A 125 7.70 -15.78 21.10
C ALA A 125 7.73 -14.42 20.38
N PRO A 126 8.25 -14.33 19.14
CA PRO A 126 8.33 -13.07 18.43
C PRO A 126 6.93 -12.61 18.04
N LEU A 127 6.70 -11.29 18.07
CA LEU A 127 5.45 -10.66 17.64
C LEU A 127 5.24 -10.71 16.11
N GLY A 128 6.15 -11.36 15.39
CA GLY A 128 6.27 -11.26 13.94
C GLY A 128 7.05 -10.01 13.49
N GLU A 129 7.47 -10.04 12.24
CA GLU A 129 8.12 -8.95 11.54
C GLU A 129 7.05 -7.95 11.09
N ALA A 130 7.17 -6.70 11.51
CA ALA A 130 6.32 -5.61 11.01
C ALA A 130 7.05 -4.84 9.92
N ARG A 131 6.42 -4.68 8.76
CA ARG A 131 7.03 -4.01 7.62
C ARG A 131 6.08 -2.99 7.03
N GLY A 132 6.59 -1.79 6.79
CA GLY A 132 5.87 -0.73 6.10
C GLY A 132 6.29 -0.69 4.65
N TYR A 133 5.33 -0.70 3.75
CA TYR A 133 5.53 -0.53 2.32
C TYR A 133 5.22 0.90 1.91
N ALA A 134 6.00 1.42 0.96
CA ALA A 134 5.73 2.65 0.27
C ALA A 134 6.16 2.47 -1.20
N VAL A 135 5.19 2.38 -2.09
CA VAL A 135 5.41 2.08 -3.50
C VAL A 135 4.61 3.00 -4.40
N ASN A 136 5.18 3.37 -5.55
CA ASN A 136 4.54 4.22 -6.53
C ASN A 136 3.17 3.65 -6.94
N LEU A 137 2.16 4.52 -6.98
CA LEU A 137 0.77 4.15 -7.24
C LEU A 137 0.58 3.49 -8.61
N LEU A 138 1.42 3.81 -9.59
CA LEU A 138 1.20 3.48 -10.99
C LEU A 138 2.10 2.34 -11.48
N ASN A 139 3.27 2.12 -10.87
CA ASN A 139 4.19 1.07 -11.29
C ASN A 139 4.81 0.25 -10.16
N ALA A 140 4.34 0.41 -8.92
CA ALA A 140 4.85 -0.26 -7.73
C ALA A 140 6.36 -0.07 -7.45
N SER A 141 7.03 0.89 -8.10
CA SER A 141 8.44 1.15 -7.82
C SER A 141 8.60 1.68 -6.39
N GLY A 142 9.63 1.24 -5.68
CA GLY A 142 9.86 1.71 -4.32
C GLY A 142 10.13 3.22 -4.27
N VAL A 143 9.72 3.86 -3.18
CA VAL A 143 9.92 5.32 -2.99
C VAL A 143 10.79 5.65 -1.79
N ILE A 144 11.19 4.65 -0.99
CA ILE A 144 12.02 4.83 0.20
C ILE A 144 13.46 5.13 -0.22
N GLY A 145 14.02 6.23 0.26
CA GLY A 145 15.36 6.70 -0.12
C GLY A 145 15.43 7.39 -1.49
N ALA A 146 14.32 7.48 -2.23
CA ALA A 146 14.27 8.16 -3.52
C ALA A 146 14.09 9.69 -3.38
N GLN A 147 14.71 10.47 -4.27
CA GLN A 147 14.53 11.92 -4.36
C GLN A 147 14.27 12.37 -5.82
N PRO A 148 13.10 12.96 -6.13
CA PRO A 148 11.93 13.08 -5.26
C PRO A 148 11.32 11.70 -4.91
N LYS A 149 10.50 11.64 -3.85
CA LYS A 149 9.89 10.41 -3.30
C LYS A 149 8.83 9.79 -4.25
N THR A 150 9.21 9.45 -5.48
CA THR A 150 8.29 9.04 -6.55
C THR A 150 8.60 7.67 -7.13
N CYS A 151 9.87 7.26 -7.26
CA CYS A 151 10.26 5.93 -7.75
C CYS A 151 11.77 5.68 -7.54
N GLY A 152 12.20 4.42 -7.71
CA GLY A 152 13.62 4.03 -7.76
C GLY A 152 14.29 3.79 -6.40
N GLY A 153 13.53 3.83 -5.32
CA GLY A 153 13.98 3.48 -3.97
C GLY A 153 13.56 2.07 -3.55
N ASP A 154 13.69 1.79 -2.25
CA ASP A 154 13.20 0.55 -1.65
C ASP A 154 11.66 0.56 -1.56
N ARG A 155 11.06 -0.63 -1.70
CA ARG A 155 9.60 -0.80 -1.59
C ARG A 155 9.09 -0.87 -0.16
N SER A 156 9.96 -1.27 0.76
CA SER A 156 9.58 -1.58 2.14
C SER A 156 10.72 -1.36 3.13
N GLY A 157 10.37 -1.09 4.39
CA GLY A 157 11.31 -1.07 5.51
C GLY A 157 10.68 -1.63 6.79
N LEU A 158 11.52 -2.03 7.74
CA LEU A 158 11.09 -2.62 9.00
C LEU A 158 10.60 -1.56 9.99
N PHE A 159 9.51 -1.87 10.69
CA PHE A 159 9.14 -1.16 11.91
C PHE A 159 9.83 -1.81 13.11
N ALA A 160 10.58 -1.01 13.86
CA ALA A 160 11.17 -1.40 15.12
C ALA A 160 10.07 -1.86 16.10
N GLY A 161 10.32 -2.98 16.78
CA GLY A 161 9.38 -3.61 17.71
C GLY A 161 8.56 -4.76 17.12
N GLY A 162 8.47 -4.88 15.78
CA GLY A 162 7.68 -5.93 15.14
C GLY A 162 6.18 -5.81 15.41
N GLY A 163 5.44 -6.91 15.34
CA GLY A 163 4.02 -6.94 15.70
C GLY A 163 3.08 -6.40 14.63
N LEU A 164 1.93 -5.87 15.07
CA LEU A 164 0.91 -5.30 14.19
C LEU A 164 1.07 -3.77 14.18
N PRO A 165 1.66 -3.19 13.12
CA PRO A 165 1.78 -1.74 12.99
C PRO A 165 0.39 -1.08 12.84
N PRO A 166 0.24 0.19 13.25
CA PRO A 166 -1.02 0.91 13.06
C PRO A 166 -1.27 1.16 11.57
N SER A 167 -2.55 1.26 11.18
CA SER A 167 -2.89 1.65 9.82
C SER A 167 -2.35 3.04 9.47
N PRO A 168 -1.73 3.21 8.29
CA PRO A 168 -1.25 4.51 7.88
C PRO A 168 -2.38 5.52 7.72
N VAL A 169 -2.16 6.72 8.26
CA VAL A 169 -3.07 7.87 8.16
C VAL A 169 -2.30 9.10 7.70
N VAL A 170 -2.97 10.00 6.99
CA VAL A 170 -2.36 11.24 6.48
C VAL A 170 -3.10 12.44 7.04
N ALA A 171 -2.33 13.37 7.62
CA ALA A 171 -2.83 14.62 8.18
C ALA A 171 -2.12 15.82 7.55
N ASP A 172 -2.82 16.95 7.54
CA ASP A 172 -2.27 18.26 7.21
C ASP A 172 -1.97 18.97 8.54
N VAL A 173 -0.74 19.44 8.73
CA VAL A 173 -0.27 20.11 9.94
C VAL A 173 0.21 21.51 9.56
N ASP A 174 -0.22 22.51 10.30
CA ASP A 174 0.27 23.88 10.16
C ASP A 174 1.56 24.05 11.00
N ILE A 175 2.64 24.44 10.33
CA ILE A 175 3.92 24.80 10.95
C ILE A 175 4.26 26.21 10.46
N ASP A 176 4.15 27.19 11.37
CA ASP A 176 4.45 28.60 11.10
C ASP A 176 3.71 29.20 9.89
N GLY A 177 2.45 28.81 9.66
CA GLY A 177 1.63 29.25 8.54
C GLY A 177 1.83 28.44 7.26
N GLN A 178 2.67 27.41 7.28
CA GLN A 178 2.88 26.48 6.18
C GLN A 178 2.18 25.16 6.46
N ILE A 179 1.23 24.79 5.60
CA ILE A 179 0.59 23.47 5.67
C ILE A 179 1.54 22.39 5.13
N ILE A 180 1.96 21.49 6.01
CA ILE A 180 2.80 20.33 5.72
C ILE A 180 1.97 19.05 5.84
N LYS A 181 2.10 18.15 4.85
CA LYS A 181 1.46 16.82 4.89
C LYS A 181 2.36 15.81 5.57
N ILE A 182 1.83 15.19 6.61
CA ILE A 182 2.50 14.11 7.34
C ILE A 182 1.72 12.80 7.20
N GLY A 183 2.44 11.68 7.28
CA GLY A 183 1.90 10.34 7.43
C GLY A 183 2.30 9.77 8.79
N ILE A 184 1.38 9.12 9.49
CA ILE A 184 1.65 8.30 10.68
C ILE A 184 1.37 6.86 10.28
N GLY A 185 2.17 5.89 10.72
CA GLY A 185 2.08 4.50 10.21
C GLY A 185 2.72 4.31 8.84
N VAL A 186 3.46 5.30 8.35
CA VAL A 186 4.25 5.23 7.12
C VAL A 186 5.72 4.99 7.49
N VAL A 187 6.38 4.08 6.79
CA VAL A 187 7.82 3.82 6.97
C VAL A 187 8.64 5.08 6.66
N ASN A 188 9.80 5.24 7.30
CA ASN A 188 10.70 6.36 7.05
C ASN A 188 11.09 6.40 5.56
N LEU A 189 10.57 7.39 4.86
CA LEU A 189 10.72 7.52 3.40
C LEU A 189 12.12 7.99 2.99
N GLN A 190 12.95 8.42 3.92
CA GLN A 190 14.34 8.77 3.71
C GLN A 190 15.26 7.55 3.85
N GLY A 191 14.71 6.43 4.35
CA GLY A 191 15.46 5.22 4.70
C GLY A 191 15.92 5.24 6.16
N GLY A 192 16.33 4.07 6.65
CA GLY A 192 16.80 3.88 8.02
C GLY A 192 15.73 3.37 8.99
N ALA A 193 15.97 3.57 10.29
CA ALA A 193 15.08 3.08 11.34
C ALA A 193 13.69 3.70 11.24
N SER A 194 12.67 2.88 11.47
CA SER A 194 11.27 3.31 11.46
C SER A 194 10.52 2.78 12.67
N ALA A 195 9.60 3.56 13.22
CA ALA A 195 8.63 3.13 14.23
C ALA A 195 7.21 3.35 13.72
N GLY A 196 6.28 2.42 14.01
CA GLY A 196 4.92 2.48 13.48
C GLY A 196 4.13 3.75 13.85
N ILE A 197 4.52 4.45 14.91
CA ILE A 197 3.85 5.67 15.39
C ILE A 197 4.62 6.97 15.08
N GLN A 198 5.74 6.88 14.37
CA GLN A 198 6.49 8.08 13.97
C GLN A 198 5.72 8.82 12.87
N SER A 199 5.88 10.15 12.84
CA SER A 199 5.36 10.98 11.76
C SER A 199 6.42 11.16 10.67
N GLU A 200 6.02 11.01 9.42
CA GLU A 200 6.87 11.18 8.25
C GLU A 200 6.31 12.24 7.31
N GLN A 201 7.15 13.12 6.80
CA GLN A 201 6.72 14.04 5.74
C GLN A 201 6.55 13.25 4.44
N VAL A 202 5.30 12.98 4.08
CA VAL A 202 4.96 12.12 2.94
C VAL A 202 5.16 12.85 1.61
N PHE A 203 4.86 14.15 1.53
CA PHE A 203 5.14 14.97 0.36
C PHE A 203 4.81 16.46 0.56
N ASN A 204 5.28 17.31 -0.37
CA ASN A 204 4.92 18.72 -0.47
C ASN A 204 4.13 18.98 -1.77
N LEU A 205 2.79 18.97 -1.71
CA LEU A 205 1.97 19.76 -2.64
C LEU A 205 1.03 20.67 -1.85
N PRO A 206 0.56 21.76 -2.49
CA PRO A 206 -0.54 22.55 -1.97
C PRO A 206 -1.72 21.65 -1.55
N PRO A 207 -2.42 21.99 -0.45
CA PRO A 207 -3.56 21.23 0.05
C PRO A 207 -4.56 20.93 -1.08
N GLN A 208 -4.80 19.66 -1.34
CA GLN A 208 -5.80 19.23 -2.32
C GLN A 208 -7.16 19.11 -1.64
N ARG A 209 -8.22 19.62 -2.27
CA ARG A 209 -9.58 19.48 -1.76
C ARG A 209 -9.97 18.00 -1.78
N ARG A 210 -10.14 17.40 -0.60
CA ARG A 210 -10.54 15.99 -0.45
C ARG A 210 -12.07 15.92 -0.34
N THR A 211 -12.70 15.20 -1.26
CA THR A 211 -14.12 14.83 -1.13
C THR A 211 -14.23 13.42 -0.54
N ARG A 212 -15.14 13.24 0.43
CA ARG A 212 -15.48 11.94 1.01
C ARG A 212 -16.43 11.22 0.05
N VAL A 213 -16.08 9.98 -0.31
CA VAL A 213 -16.95 9.10 -1.10
C VAL A 213 -17.60 8.12 -0.13
N TYR A 214 -18.93 8.02 -0.16
CA TYR A 214 -19.69 7.04 0.61
C TYR A 214 -20.02 5.87 -0.30
N TRP A 215 -19.73 4.64 0.13
CA TRP A 215 -20.04 3.42 -0.61
C TRP A 215 -21.35 2.76 -0.15
N ARG A 216 -22.05 3.37 0.82
CA ARG A 216 -23.35 2.91 1.32
C ARG A 216 -24.32 4.09 1.38
N GLN A 217 -25.23 4.18 0.41
CA GLN A 217 -26.53 4.82 0.62
C GLN A 217 -27.49 3.69 1.02
N GLU A 218 -27.79 3.55 2.30
CA GLU A 218 -28.98 2.80 2.69
C GLU A 218 -30.19 3.63 2.29
N GLY A 219 -30.90 3.14 1.29
CA GLY A 219 -32.29 3.47 1.00
C GLY A 219 -33.02 2.15 0.78
N ASP A 220 -33.63 1.64 1.84
CA ASP A 220 -34.82 0.78 1.80
C ASP A 220 -35.49 0.79 3.19
N ASN A 221 -36.54 1.63 3.28
CA ASN A 221 -37.70 1.70 4.19
C ASN A 221 -37.50 1.64 5.72
#